data_AF-A0A9E6F916-F1
#
_entry.id   AF-A0A9E6F916-F1
#
_cell.length_a   1.000
_cell.length_b   1.000
_cell.length_c   1.000
_cell.angle_alpha   90.00
_cell.angle_beta   90.00
_cell.angle_gamma   90.00
#
_symmetry.space_group_name_H-M   'P 1'
#
loop_
_entity.id
_entity.type
_entity.pdbx_description
1 polymer ?
#
loop_
_entity_poly.entity_id
_entity_poly.type
_entity_poly.pdbx_seq_one_letter_code
_entity_poly.pdbx_strand_id
1 'polypeptide(L)'
;MNSIKELEISELKNLLVGIREYMDLKKKLGKRGAKYFKKNILGKKDYIVEYYPSLSKQVVLDEALRIFESVFNENPQKEEIVLIAKENLGGGIKIYRDDELIDISFSNIEKKIRK
;
A
#
# COMPACT_ATOMS: atom_id res chain seq x y z
N MET A 1 3.93 -14.44 24.73
CA MET A 1 2.50 -14.38 24.38
C MET A 1 1.76 -15.05 25.52
N ASN A 2 0.91 -14.30 26.24
CA ASN A 2 0.10 -14.86 27.31
C ASN A 2 -0.84 -15.93 26.75
N SER A 3 -1.10 -16.97 27.53
CA SER A 3 -2.15 -17.93 27.20
C SER A 3 -3.49 -17.20 27.13
N ILE A 4 -4.42 -17.61 26.26
CA ILE A 4 -5.76 -17.01 26.19
C ILE A 4 -6.46 -17.04 27.57
N LYS A 5 -6.12 -18.02 28.41
CA LYS A 5 -6.64 -18.19 29.77
C LYS A 5 -6.12 -17.15 30.78
N GLU A 6 -5.09 -16.40 30.43
CA GLU A 6 -4.42 -15.40 31.27
C GLU A 6 -4.82 -13.97 30.91
N LEU A 7 -5.68 -13.79 29.89
CA LEU A 7 -6.10 -12.47 29.44
C LEU A 7 -7.21 -11.90 30.33
N GLU A 8 -7.12 -10.60 30.60
CA GLU A 8 -8.19 -9.87 31.28
C GLU A 8 -9.43 -9.74 30.40
N ILE A 9 -10.59 -9.45 31.01
CA ILE A 9 -11.86 -9.24 30.29
C ILE A 9 -11.72 -8.11 29.24
N SER A 10 -10.97 -7.06 29.56
CA SER A 10 -10.65 -5.95 28.65
C SER A 10 -9.91 -6.43 27.40
N GLU A 11 -8.87 -7.24 27.58
CA GLU A 11 -8.07 -7.83 26.50
C GLU A 11 -8.88 -8.82 25.66
N LEU A 12 -9.73 -9.63 26.30
CA LEU A 12 -10.64 -10.55 25.61
C LEU A 12 -11.67 -9.81 24.75
N LYS A 13 -12.19 -8.67 25.21
CA LYS A 13 -13.07 -7.80 24.42
C LYS A 13 -12.35 -7.25 23.19
N ASN A 14 -11.12 -6.77 23.36
CA ASN A 14 -10.30 -6.25 22.25
C ASN A 14 -9.98 -7.35 21.23
N LEU A 15 -9.63 -8.55 21.70
CA LEU A 15 -9.40 -9.71 20.84
C LEU A 15 -10.65 -10.06 20.03
N LEU A 16 -11.83 -10.08 20.67
CA LEU A 16 -13.09 -10.34 19.99
C LEU A 16 -13.39 -9.30 18.89
N VAL A 17 -13.10 -8.03 19.12
CA VAL A 17 -13.23 -6.96 18.11
C VAL A 17 -12.33 -7.25 16.91
N GLY A 18 -11.04 -7.53 17.14
CA GLY A 18 -10.11 -7.87 16.07
C GLY A 18 -10.51 -9.11 15.28
N ILE A 19 -11.01 -10.16 15.95
CA ILE A 19 -11.53 -11.36 15.27
C ILE A 19 -12.73 -11.02 14.37
N ARG A 20 -13.66 -10.16 14.85
CA ARG A 20 -14.82 -9.73 14.06
C ARG A 20 -14.40 -8.95 12.82
N GLU A 21 -13.47 -8.01 12.96
CA GLU A 21 -12.92 -7.25 11.85
C GLU A 21 -12.25 -8.17 10.81
N TYR A 22 -11.44 -9.12 11.26
CA TYR A 22 -10.83 -10.12 10.36
C TYR A 22 -11.89 -10.91 9.59
N MET A 23 -12.93 -11.40 10.28
CA MET A 23 -14.00 -12.17 9.63
C MET A 23 -14.75 -11.34 8.59
N ASP A 24 -15.07 -10.08 8.90
CA ASP A 24 -15.76 -9.18 7.99
C ASP A 24 -14.92 -8.87 6.74
N LEU A 25 -13.64 -8.52 6.93
CA LEU A 25 -12.70 -8.29 5.84
C LEU A 25 -12.52 -9.54 4.97
N LYS A 26 -12.38 -10.72 5.59
CA LYS A 26 -12.27 -11.99 4.86
C LYS A 26 -13.54 -12.30 4.09
N LYS A 27 -14.72 -12.01 4.63
CA LYS A 27 -16.00 -12.21 3.94
C LYS A 27 -16.15 -11.28 2.72
N LYS A 28 -15.77 -10.01 2.86
CA LYS A 28 -15.92 -9.00 1.81
C LYS A 28 -14.86 -9.09 0.71
N LEU A 29 -13.61 -9.34 1.08
CA LEU A 29 -12.44 -9.23 0.19
C LEU A 29 -11.66 -10.54 0.03
N GLY A 30 -12.13 -11.63 0.65
CA GLY A 30 -11.49 -12.95 0.57
C GLY A 30 -10.05 -12.93 1.07
N LYS A 31 -9.14 -13.49 0.25
CA LYS A 31 -7.69 -13.54 0.54
C LYS A 31 -7.06 -12.15 0.68
N ARG A 32 -7.59 -11.14 -0.04
CA ARG A 32 -7.08 -9.76 0.03
C ARG A 32 -7.38 -9.13 1.39
N GLY A 33 -8.59 -9.31 1.90
CA GLY A 33 -8.98 -8.83 3.23
C GLY A 33 -8.15 -9.45 4.35
N ALA A 34 -7.88 -10.76 4.28
CA ALA A 34 -6.99 -11.42 5.23
C ALA A 34 -5.55 -10.86 5.20
N LYS A 35 -5.02 -10.56 4.01
CA LYS A 35 -3.69 -9.96 3.84
C LYS A 35 -3.66 -8.53 4.41
N TYR A 36 -4.69 -7.74 4.14
CA TYR A 36 -4.85 -6.37 4.64
C TYR A 36 -4.91 -6.33 6.17
N PHE A 37 -5.77 -7.15 6.79
CA PHE A 37 -5.87 -7.22 8.26
C PHE A 37 -4.53 -7.56 8.93
N LYS A 38 -3.81 -8.55 8.38
CA LYS A 38 -2.48 -8.93 8.88
C LYS A 38 -1.48 -7.77 8.78
N LYS A 39 -1.53 -6.98 7.70
CA LYS A 39 -0.66 -5.82 7.53
C LYS A 39 -0.95 -4.72 8.53
N ASN A 40 -2.22 -4.40 8.74
CA ASN A 40 -2.64 -3.40 9.72
C ASN A 40 -2.19 -3.76 11.15
N ILE A 41 -2.38 -5.01 11.58
CA ILE A 41 -1.91 -5.45 12.91
C ILE A 41 -0.39 -5.33 13.04
N LEU A 42 0.35 -5.59 11.96
CA LEU A 42 1.82 -5.51 11.95
C LEU A 42 2.34 -4.09 11.68
N GLY A 43 1.46 -3.10 11.49
CA GLY A 43 1.84 -1.73 11.11
C GLY A 43 2.59 -1.64 9.77
N LYS A 44 2.43 -2.63 8.88
CA LYS A 44 3.13 -2.67 7.59
C LYS A 44 2.33 -1.96 6.52
N LYS A 45 2.98 -1.05 5.79
CA LYS A 45 2.42 -0.33 4.64
C LYS A 45 2.94 -0.90 3.33
N ASP A 46 2.16 -0.71 2.27
CA ASP A 46 2.58 -0.98 0.90
C ASP A 46 3.10 0.29 0.23
N TYR A 47 4.36 0.25 -0.19
CA TYR A 47 4.97 1.27 -1.03
C TYR A 47 5.22 0.66 -2.41
N ILE A 48 4.36 0.98 -3.38
CA ILE A 48 4.44 0.43 -4.73
C ILE A 48 4.61 1.57 -5.73
N VAL A 49 5.55 1.41 -6.66
CA VAL A 49 5.76 2.38 -7.73
C VAL A 49 5.67 1.66 -9.05
N GLU A 50 4.67 2.03 -9.85
CA GLU A 50 4.56 1.59 -11.23
C GLU A 50 5.25 2.61 -12.13
N TYR A 51 6.14 2.17 -13.03
CA TYR A 51 6.92 3.07 -13.86
C TYR A 51 7.02 2.61 -15.30
N TYR A 52 7.14 3.58 -16.21
CA TYR A 52 7.32 3.28 -17.62
C TYR A 52 8.73 2.68 -17.86
N PRO A 53 8.89 1.54 -18.57
CA PRO A 53 10.14 0.78 -18.60
C PRO A 53 11.35 1.53 -19.18
N SER A 54 11.15 2.59 -19.96
CA SER A 54 12.26 3.39 -20.49
C SER A 54 12.90 4.31 -19.43
N LEU A 55 12.30 4.42 -18.24
CA LEU A 55 12.87 5.18 -17.12
C LEU A 55 13.89 4.32 -16.37
N SER A 56 14.99 4.95 -15.96
CA SER A 56 15.97 4.31 -15.09
C SER A 56 15.35 4.01 -13.72
N LYS A 57 15.51 2.78 -13.24
CA LYS A 57 15.04 2.36 -11.90
C LYS A 57 15.55 3.27 -10.79
N GLN A 58 16.80 3.74 -10.89
CA GLN A 58 17.39 4.61 -9.89
C GLN A 58 16.68 5.97 -9.84
N VAL A 59 16.42 6.56 -11.02
CA VAL A 59 15.69 7.83 -11.14
C VAL A 59 14.26 7.70 -10.61
N VAL A 60 13.58 6.59 -10.94
CA VAL A 60 12.24 6.29 -10.45
C VAL A 60 12.22 6.18 -8.93
N LEU A 61 13.22 5.51 -8.35
CA LEU A 61 13.32 5.30 -6.91
C LEU A 61 13.57 6.61 -6.17
N ASP A 62 14.48 7.45 -6.67
CA ASP A 62 14.80 8.74 -6.05
C ASP A 62 13.60 9.70 -6.10
N GLU A 63 12.86 9.73 -7.22
CA GLU A 63 11.63 10.52 -7.33
C GLU A 63 10.52 9.96 -6.41
N ALA A 64 10.39 8.65 -6.31
CA ALA A 64 9.41 8.02 -5.43
C ALA A 64 9.66 8.35 -3.96
N LEU A 65 10.91 8.27 -3.49
CA LEU A 65 11.29 8.66 -2.13
C LEU A 65 10.93 10.10 -1.84
N ARG A 66 11.23 11.02 -2.78
CA ARG A 66 10.86 12.43 -2.65
C ARG A 66 9.35 12.62 -2.50
N ILE A 67 8.55 11.87 -3.24
CA ILE A 67 7.08 11.96 -3.19
C ILE A 67 6.51 11.34 -1.92
N PHE A 68 7.05 10.22 -1.45
CA PHE A 68 6.69 9.66 -0.16
C PHE A 68 6.95 10.66 0.98
N GLU A 69 8.11 11.32 0.96
CA GLU A 69 8.44 12.32 1.97
C GLU A 69 7.53 13.56 1.86
N SER A 70 7.42 14.15 0.67
CA SER A 70 6.74 15.44 0.50
C SER A 70 5.21 15.37 0.51
N VAL A 71 4.62 14.27 0.04
CA VAL A 71 3.15 14.15 -0.10
C VAL A 71 2.55 13.26 0.97
N PHE A 72 3.17 12.11 1.24
CA PHE A 72 2.67 11.16 2.24
C PHE A 72 3.26 11.39 3.64
N ASN A 73 4.27 12.27 3.78
CA ASN A 73 5.01 12.50 5.02
C ASN A 73 5.61 11.21 5.60
N GLU A 74 6.13 10.36 4.72
CA GLU A 74 6.66 9.03 5.02
C GLU A 74 8.03 8.82 4.37
N ASN A 75 8.94 8.15 5.09
CA ASN A 75 10.31 7.91 4.64
C ASN A 75 10.60 6.40 4.57
N PRO A 76 10.01 5.67 3.61
CA PRO A 76 10.28 4.24 3.44
C PRO A 76 11.73 3.98 3.05
N GLN A 77 12.28 2.85 3.47
CA GLN A 77 13.58 2.38 2.98
C GLN A 77 13.47 1.94 1.52
N LYS A 78 14.58 1.99 0.78
CA LYS A 78 14.60 1.63 -0.65
C LYS A 78 14.14 0.19 -0.88
N GLU A 79 14.45 -0.70 0.05
CA GLU A 79 14.11 -2.13 0.03
C GLU A 79 12.62 -2.39 0.31
N GLU A 80 11.91 -1.43 0.89
CA GLU A 80 10.47 -1.50 1.16
C GLU A 80 9.64 -1.10 -0.06
N ILE A 81 10.25 -0.42 -1.04
CA ILE A 81 9.59 0.06 -2.25
C ILE A 81 9.59 -1.02 -3.33
N VAL A 82 8.40 -1.42 -3.77
CA VAL A 82 8.22 -2.37 -4.85
C VAL A 82 8.09 -1.63 -6.18
N LEU A 83 9.11 -1.77 -7.04
CA LEU A 83 9.10 -1.20 -8.39
C LEU A 83 8.48 -2.19 -9.40
N ILE A 84 7.45 -1.75 -10.13
CA ILE A 84 6.75 -2.54 -11.15
C ILE A 84 6.82 -1.82 -12.50
N ALA A 85 7.45 -2.43 -13.48
CA ALA A 85 7.51 -1.88 -14.83
C ALA A 85 6.17 -2.07 -15.56
N LYS A 86 5.63 -1.02 -16.17
CA LYS A 86 4.37 -1.05 -16.92
C LYS A 86 4.42 -0.25 -18.22
N GLU A 87 4.32 -0.94 -19.35
CA GLU A 87 4.33 -0.33 -20.70
C GLU A 87 3.07 0.51 -20.98
N ASN A 88 1.93 0.16 -20.38
CA ASN A 88 0.66 0.83 -20.62
C ASN A 88 0.50 2.19 -19.92
N LEU A 89 1.55 2.71 -19.27
CA LEU A 89 1.54 4.00 -18.61
C LEU A 89 1.62 5.19 -19.58
N GLY A 90 2.11 4.96 -20.81
CA GLY A 90 2.38 6.03 -21.78
C GLY A 90 3.53 6.97 -21.40
N GLY A 91 4.26 6.66 -20.31
CA GLY A 91 5.33 7.47 -19.73
C GLY A 91 5.04 7.88 -18.28
N GLY A 92 6.09 8.24 -17.53
CA GLY A 92 6.00 8.69 -16.13
C GLY A 92 5.86 7.55 -15.11
N ILE A 93 5.32 7.87 -13.93
CA ILE A 93 5.21 6.95 -12.78
C ILE A 93 3.87 7.09 -12.05
N LYS A 94 3.44 6.02 -11.38
CA LYS A 94 2.34 5.99 -10.41
C LYS A 94 2.85 5.48 -9.07
N ILE A 95 2.51 6.18 -8.00
CA ILE A 95 2.98 5.88 -6.66
C ILE A 95 1.77 5.54 -5.81
N TYR A 96 1.83 4.36 -5.20
CA TYR A 96 0.79 3.83 -4.34
C TYR A 96 1.33 3.75 -2.90
N ARG A 97 0.52 4.26 -1.98
CA ARG A 97 0.66 4.09 -0.53
C ARG A 97 -0.60 3.43 -0.02
N ASP A 98 -0.54 2.12 0.18
CA ASP A 98 -1.72 1.28 0.44
C ASP A 98 -2.82 1.49 -0.63
N ASP A 99 -3.94 2.14 -0.27
CA ASP A 99 -5.06 2.46 -1.16
C ASP A 99 -4.98 3.88 -1.77
N GLU A 100 -4.01 4.69 -1.35
CA GLU A 100 -3.79 6.04 -1.88
C GLU A 100 -2.89 6.00 -3.12
N LEU A 101 -3.22 6.84 -4.12
CA LEU A 101 -2.53 6.89 -5.41
C LEU A 101 -2.17 8.32 -5.79
N ILE A 102 -0.91 8.50 -6.19
CA ILE A 102 -0.44 9.68 -6.92
C ILE A 102 -0.05 9.24 -8.33
N ASP A 103 -0.71 9.80 -9.33
CA ASP A 103 -0.50 9.45 -10.73
C ASP A 103 0.09 10.64 -11.49
N ILE A 104 1.40 10.52 -11.79
CA ILE A 104 2.21 11.49 -12.55
C ILE A 104 2.55 10.86 -13.91
N SER A 105 1.74 9.90 -14.37
CA SER A 105 1.92 9.25 -15.64
C SER A 105 1.10 9.94 -16.74
N PHE A 106 1.52 9.75 -17.99
CA PHE A 106 0.78 10.30 -19.13
C PHE A 106 -0.63 9.71 -19.26
N SER A 107 -0.91 8.56 -18.62
CA SER A 107 -2.25 7.99 -18.52
C SER A 107 -3.28 8.97 -17.94
N ASN A 108 -2.88 9.84 -17.03
CA ASN A 108 -3.79 10.86 -16.48
C ASN A 108 -4.12 11.97 -17.48
N ILE A 109 -3.16 12.32 -18.34
CA ILE A 109 -3.35 13.31 -19.40
C ILE A 109 -4.25 12.73 -20.49
N GLU A 110 -4.01 11.49 -20.93
CA GLU A 110 -4.86 10.80 -21.92
C GLU A 110 -6.32 10.73 -21.47
N LYS A 111 -6.57 10.41 -20.20
CA LYS A 111 -7.92 10.37 -19.64
C LYS A 111 -8.62 11.74 -19.63
N LYS A 112 -7.87 12.83 -19.45
CA LYS A 112 -8.40 14.19 -19.48
C LYS A 112 -8.69 14.66 -20.91
N ILE A 113 -7.87 14.27 -21.89
CA ILE A 113 -8.05 14.60 -23.31
C ILE A 113 -9.21 13.82 -23.95
N ARG A 114 -9.45 12.58 -23.52
CA ARG A 114 -10.56 11.74 -24.02
C ARG A 114 -11.94 12.12 -23.46
N LYS A 115 -12.02 13.08 -22.53
CA LYS A 115 -13.28 13.65 -22.02
C LYS A 115 -13.64 14.87 -22.83
#